data_AF-A0A1W1XH78-F1
#
_entry.id   AF-A0A1W1XH78-F1
#
_cell.length_a   1.000
_cell.length_b   1.000
_cell.length_c   1.000
_cell.angle_alpha   90.00
_cell.angle_beta   90.00
_cell.angle_gamma   90.00
#
_symmetry.space_group_name_H-M   'P 1'
#
loop_
_entity.id
_entity.type
_entity.pdbx_description
1 polymer ?
#
loop_
_entity_poly.entity_id
_entity_poly.type
_entity_poly.pdbx_seq_one_letter_code
_entity_poly.pdbx_strand_id
1 'polypeptide(L)'
;MPTPSGISSTGSPRLWAPADKRPIAGLSLVGTFHADPRGYRRTCRILEMLRPDVTAVEVSPFALGFRIRHRRFLLKRLQRSVAAAAKRLGMPRNQALGHPHIRRLFRQIAIPYEWRAAQAHRRAHGVPCYPVDSSRVSQRLLAHWPQLLSPANLTVLLTLPRDPDPSADHVYRQAACALQAGAVSAPPPSGAWPTIFWERETHLEVQIRAILRTFKPPHLVYLGGWEHLRIQEDPATLRGRLQDLQPRCLLLDGTVVGDGP
;
A
#
# COMPACT_ATOMS: atom_id res chain seq x y z
N MET A 1 7.38 -9.88 -42.33
CA MET A 1 7.76 -9.33 -41.02
C MET A 1 6.67 -8.35 -40.59
N PRO A 2 5.80 -8.71 -39.65
CA PRO A 2 4.73 -7.83 -39.20
C PRO A 2 5.25 -6.94 -38.07
N THR A 3 5.11 -5.63 -38.25
CA THR A 3 5.30 -4.60 -37.24
C THR A 3 4.18 -4.70 -36.19
N PRO A 4 4.47 -4.64 -34.87
CA PRO A 4 3.43 -4.43 -33.88
C PRO A 4 3.16 -2.93 -33.75
N SER A 5 2.10 -2.47 -34.41
CA SER A 5 1.52 -1.14 -34.21
C SER A 5 0.78 -1.11 -32.86
N GLY A 6 1.42 -0.52 -31.85
CA GLY A 6 0.91 -0.50 -30.48
C GLY A 6 0.53 0.88 -29.94
N ILE A 7 0.14 1.85 -30.76
CA ILE A 7 -0.26 3.18 -30.25
C ILE A 7 -1.77 3.22 -29.96
N SER A 8 -2.12 3.48 -28.70
CA SER A 8 -3.47 3.89 -28.28
C SER A 8 -3.49 5.40 -28.19
N SER A 9 -4.29 6.06 -29.02
CA SER A 9 -4.33 7.52 -29.24
C SER A 9 -5.03 8.35 -28.17
N THR A 10 -5.42 7.78 -27.03
CA THR A 10 -6.36 8.44 -26.09
C THR A 10 -5.79 8.85 -24.73
N GLY A 11 -4.48 8.67 -24.47
CA GLY A 11 -3.87 9.02 -23.17
C GLY A 11 -4.54 8.35 -21.95
N SER A 12 -5.39 7.34 -22.18
CA SER A 12 -6.17 6.67 -21.14
C SER A 12 -5.37 5.50 -20.58
N PRO A 13 -5.36 5.28 -19.25
CA PRO A 13 -4.66 4.15 -18.66
C PRO A 13 -5.20 2.83 -19.21
N ARG A 14 -4.32 1.96 -19.72
CA ARG A 14 -4.73 0.63 -20.19
C ARG A 14 -5.05 -0.25 -18.98
N LEU A 15 -6.30 -0.72 -18.92
CA LEU A 15 -6.68 -1.81 -18.03
C LEU A 15 -6.07 -3.11 -18.54
N TRP A 16 -5.50 -3.91 -17.66
CA TRP A 16 -5.00 -5.23 -18.03
C TRP A 16 -6.14 -6.15 -18.48
N ALA A 17 -6.05 -6.66 -19.71
CA ALA A 17 -6.95 -7.69 -20.21
C ALA A 17 -6.37 -9.10 -19.90
N PRO A 18 -7.17 -10.03 -19.36
CA PRO A 18 -6.75 -11.40 -19.10
C PRO A 18 -6.76 -12.21 -20.41
N ALA A 19 -5.84 -11.92 -21.33
CA ALA A 19 -5.78 -12.61 -22.62
C ALA A 19 -4.70 -13.70 -22.69
N ASP A 20 -3.61 -13.59 -21.94
CA ASP A 20 -2.53 -14.58 -21.99
C ASP A 20 -2.54 -15.53 -20.80
N LYS A 21 -2.71 -16.83 -21.11
CA LYS A 21 -2.62 -17.94 -20.16
C LYS A 21 -1.17 -18.22 -19.69
N ARG A 22 -0.18 -17.43 -20.12
CA ARG A 22 1.22 -17.64 -19.74
C ARG A 22 1.53 -16.98 -18.39
N PRO A 23 2.22 -17.66 -17.47
CA PRO A 23 2.72 -17.03 -16.26
C PRO A 23 3.64 -15.87 -16.65
N ILE A 24 3.44 -14.72 -16.01
CA ILE A 24 4.28 -13.54 -16.21
C ILE A 24 5.61 -13.85 -15.53
N ALA A 25 6.70 -14.00 -16.28
CA ALA A 25 8.03 -14.13 -15.68
C ALA A 25 8.53 -12.77 -15.17
N GLY A 26 9.34 -12.77 -14.10
CA GLY A 26 10.06 -11.60 -13.60
C GLY A 26 9.46 -10.97 -12.34
N LEU A 27 9.57 -9.64 -12.23
CA LEU A 27 9.15 -8.86 -11.08
C LEU A 27 7.95 -7.96 -11.43
N SER A 28 6.88 -8.03 -10.65
CA SER A 28 5.75 -7.11 -10.73
C SER A 28 5.63 -6.28 -9.46
N LEU A 29 5.66 -4.95 -9.60
CA LEU A 29 5.40 -4.00 -8.52
C LEU A 29 3.96 -3.54 -8.60
N VAL A 30 3.17 -3.85 -7.58
CA VAL A 30 1.75 -3.48 -7.50
C VAL A 30 1.57 -2.37 -6.46
N GLY A 31 1.30 -1.17 -6.95
CA GLY A 31 1.01 0.02 -6.17
C GLY A 31 -0.42 0.04 -5.65
N THR A 32 -0.57 0.29 -4.35
CA THR A 32 -1.83 0.24 -3.62
C THR A 32 -2.11 1.57 -2.93
N PHE A 33 -3.38 1.84 -2.66
CA PHE A 33 -3.80 2.89 -1.74
C PHE A 33 -4.18 2.22 -0.43
N HIS A 34 -3.34 2.33 0.60
CA HIS A 34 -3.51 1.61 1.88
C HIS A 34 -4.85 1.86 2.61
N ALA A 35 -5.60 2.90 2.23
CA ALA A 35 -6.92 3.17 2.77
C ALA A 35 -8.09 2.76 1.84
N ASP A 36 -7.83 2.03 0.76
CA ASP A 36 -8.85 1.53 -0.17
C ASP A 36 -9.86 0.61 0.55
N PRO A 37 -11.13 1.01 0.67
CA PRO A 37 -12.16 0.15 1.27
C PRO A 37 -12.43 -1.14 0.48
N ARG A 38 -12.09 -1.16 -0.82
CA ARG A 38 -12.20 -2.32 -1.72
C ARG A 38 -10.86 -3.06 -1.87
N GLY A 39 -9.80 -2.61 -1.18
CA GLY A 39 -8.43 -3.07 -1.35
C GLY A 39 -8.29 -4.59 -1.24
N TYR A 40 -8.89 -5.21 -0.21
CA TYR A 40 -8.86 -6.67 -0.05
C TYR A 40 -9.35 -7.42 -1.31
N ARG A 41 -10.50 -7.04 -1.86
CA ARG A 41 -11.08 -7.72 -3.04
C ARG A 41 -10.22 -7.50 -4.28
N ARG A 42 -9.69 -6.29 -4.46
CA ARG A 42 -8.78 -5.98 -5.58
C ARG A 42 -7.46 -6.73 -5.48
N THR A 43 -6.90 -6.87 -4.26
CA THR A 43 -5.70 -7.66 -4.03
C THR A 43 -5.93 -9.14 -4.32
N CYS A 44 -7.07 -9.72 -3.94
CA CYS A 44 -7.39 -11.10 -4.34
C CYS A 44 -7.44 -11.24 -5.86
N ARG A 45 -8.17 -10.36 -6.55
CA ARG A 45 -8.29 -10.38 -8.01
C ARG A 45 -6.95 -10.22 -8.73
N ILE A 46 -6.10 -9.30 -8.27
CA ILE A 46 -4.80 -9.08 -8.92
C ILE A 46 -3.85 -10.27 -8.69
N LEU A 47 -3.89 -10.91 -7.53
CA LEU A 47 -3.07 -12.10 -7.27
C LEU A 47 -3.54 -13.30 -8.10
N GLU A 48 -4.85 -13.52 -8.23
CA GLU A 48 -5.43 -14.55 -9.11
C GLU A 48 -5.04 -14.35 -10.59
N MET A 49 -4.98 -13.08 -11.01
CA MET A 49 -4.62 -12.68 -12.36
C MET A 49 -3.13 -12.81 -12.63
N LEU A 50 -2.29 -12.40 -11.67
CA LEU A 50 -0.83 -12.40 -11.81
C LEU A 50 -0.22 -13.79 -11.59
N ARG A 51 -0.84 -14.63 -10.75
CA ARG A 51 -0.37 -15.98 -10.39
C ARG A 51 1.11 -15.99 -9.93
N PRO A 52 1.47 -15.21 -8.89
CA PRO A 52 2.84 -15.19 -8.41
C PRO A 52 3.30 -16.54 -7.88
N ASP A 53 4.60 -16.82 -8.00
CA ASP A 53 5.27 -17.90 -7.28
C ASP A 53 5.67 -17.47 -5.86
N VAL A 54 5.90 -16.16 -5.66
CA VAL A 54 6.15 -15.56 -4.34
C VAL A 54 5.48 -14.19 -4.27
N THR A 55 4.89 -13.86 -3.11
CA THR A 55 4.35 -12.52 -2.83
C THR A 55 5.15 -11.81 -1.74
N ALA A 56 5.76 -10.67 -2.04
CA ALA A 56 6.34 -9.75 -1.06
C ALA A 56 5.30 -8.69 -0.68
N VAL A 57 5.11 -8.42 0.62
CA VAL A 57 4.10 -7.47 1.11
C VAL A 57 4.76 -6.39 1.96
N GLU A 58 4.46 -5.13 1.66
CA GLU A 58 4.91 -3.94 2.39
C GLU A 58 4.27 -3.85 3.79
N VAL A 59 4.70 -4.74 4.65
CA VAL A 59 4.41 -4.71 6.08
C VAL A 59 5.58 -5.35 6.78
N SER A 60 5.97 -4.83 7.95
CA SER A 60 7.10 -5.39 8.67
C SER A 60 6.67 -6.56 9.56
N PRO A 61 7.55 -7.55 9.81
CA PRO A 61 7.31 -8.57 10.81
C PRO A 61 6.91 -7.98 12.18
N PHE A 62 7.58 -6.90 12.60
CA PHE A 62 7.24 -6.21 13.85
C PHE A 62 5.83 -5.64 13.84
N ALA A 63 5.44 -4.92 12.78
CA ALA A 63 4.12 -4.29 12.67
C ALA A 63 2.98 -5.32 12.66
N LEU A 64 3.21 -6.50 12.07
CA LEU A 64 2.27 -7.62 12.12
C LEU A 64 2.17 -8.19 13.53
N GLY A 65 3.30 -8.53 14.15
CA GLY A 65 3.35 -9.08 15.51
C GLY A 65 2.70 -8.14 16.52
N PHE A 66 2.97 -6.84 16.41
CA PHE A 66 2.37 -5.80 17.23
C PHE A 66 0.84 -5.79 17.10
N ARG A 67 0.30 -5.76 15.87
CA ARG A 67 -1.15 -5.77 15.65
C ARG A 67 -1.80 -7.06 16.12
N ILE A 68 -1.19 -8.22 15.87
CA ILE A 68 -1.72 -9.51 16.33
C ILE A 68 -1.85 -9.52 17.86
N ARG A 69 -0.81 -9.07 18.57
CA ARG A 69 -0.77 -9.07 20.03
C ARG A 69 -1.65 -7.99 20.66
N HIS A 70 -1.66 -6.78 20.11
CA HIS A 70 -2.24 -5.61 20.77
C HIS A 70 -3.57 -5.10 20.17
N ARG A 71 -4.07 -5.63 19.05
CA ARG A 71 -5.29 -5.11 18.38
C ARG A 71 -6.47 -4.93 19.33
N ARG A 72 -6.75 -5.92 20.18
CA ARG A 72 -7.92 -5.89 21.08
C ARG A 72 -7.80 -4.74 22.08
N PHE A 73 -6.60 -4.56 22.64
CA PHE A 73 -6.31 -3.46 23.56
C PHE A 73 -6.42 -2.11 22.85
N LEU A 74 -5.83 -1.97 21.67
CA LEU A 74 -5.83 -0.72 20.91
C LEU A 74 -7.23 -0.31 20.46
N LEU A 75 -8.06 -1.27 20.01
CA LEU A 75 -9.46 -1.01 19.66
C LEU A 75 -10.27 -0.56 20.89
N LYS A 76 -10.10 -1.21 22.04
CA LYS A 76 -10.76 -0.79 23.29
C LYS A 76 -10.29 0.61 23.72
N ARG A 77 -8.99 0.90 23.62
CA ARG A 77 -8.43 2.22 23.90
C ARG A 77 -9.03 3.27 22.97
N LEU A 78 -9.04 3.03 21.66
CA LEU A 78 -9.64 3.94 20.68
C LEU A 78 -11.12 4.20 21.00
N GLN A 79 -11.92 3.17 21.26
CA GLN A 79 -13.34 3.33 21.59
C GLN A 79 -13.56 4.19 22.85
N ARG A 80 -12.76 3.99 23.91
CA ARG A 80 -12.83 4.81 25.13
C ARG A 80 -12.41 6.25 24.87
N SER A 81 -11.31 6.44 24.14
CA SER A 81 -10.82 7.78 23.81
C SER A 81 -11.79 8.54 22.89
N VAL A 82 -12.44 7.87 21.93
CA VAL A 82 -13.52 8.45 21.10
C VAL A 82 -14.69 8.87 21.97
N ALA A 83 -15.13 8.03 22.92
CA ALA A 83 -16.22 8.39 23.82
C ALA A 83 -15.88 9.61 24.68
N ALA A 84 -14.64 9.69 25.20
CA ALA A 84 -14.17 10.84 25.96
C ALA A 84 -14.08 12.12 25.11
N ALA A 85 -13.55 12.02 23.88
CA ALA A 85 -13.48 13.14 22.94
C ALA A 85 -14.88 13.63 22.53
N ALA A 86 -15.79 12.71 22.23
CA ALA A 86 -17.18 13.02 21.89
C ALA A 86 -17.89 13.76 23.04
N LYS A 87 -17.70 13.31 24.29
CA LYS A 87 -18.24 14.00 25.49
C LYS A 87 -17.72 15.44 25.59
N ARG A 88 -16.43 15.69 25.33
CA ARG A 88 -15.84 17.04 25.38
C ARG A 88 -16.45 17.98 24.33
N LEU A 89 -16.88 17.44 23.20
CA LEU A 89 -17.47 18.20 22.10
C LEU A 89 -19.01 18.25 22.14
N GLY A 90 -19.65 17.64 23.14
CA GLY A 90 -21.11 17.48 23.14
C GLY A 90 -21.65 16.64 21.98
N MET A 91 -20.81 15.78 21.37
CA MET A 91 -21.12 15.01 20.18
C MET A 91 -21.71 13.63 20.53
N PRO A 92 -22.80 13.18 19.89
CA PRO A 92 -23.27 11.80 19.99
C PRO A 92 -22.19 10.78 19.62
N ARG A 93 -22.08 9.70 20.40
CA ARG A 93 -21.02 8.69 20.23
C ARG A 93 -21.06 7.99 18.87
N ASN A 94 -22.24 7.69 18.35
CA ASN A 94 -22.43 7.10 17.02
C ASN A 94 -21.90 8.02 15.91
N GLN A 95 -22.13 9.33 16.03
CA GLN A 95 -21.63 10.33 15.10
C GLN A 95 -20.10 10.40 15.14
N ALA A 96 -19.50 10.37 16.33
CA ALA A 96 -18.05 10.35 16.51
C ALA A 96 -17.41 9.07 15.94
N LEU A 97 -18.02 7.90 16.17
CA LEU A 97 -17.56 6.62 15.60
C LEU A 97 -17.71 6.56 14.06
N GLY A 98 -18.72 7.26 13.52
CA GLY A 98 -18.94 7.38 12.08
C GLY A 98 -17.98 8.35 11.38
N HIS A 99 -17.24 9.17 12.13
CA HIS A 99 -16.34 10.17 11.57
C HIS A 99 -15.25 9.55 10.68
N PRO A 100 -14.99 10.06 9.44
CA PRO A 100 -14.01 9.47 8.52
C PRO A 100 -12.62 9.25 9.13
N HIS A 101 -12.06 10.27 9.79
CA HIS A 101 -10.77 10.17 10.48
C HIS A 101 -10.73 9.10 11.57
N ILE A 102 -11.82 8.91 12.33
CA ILE A 102 -11.92 7.85 13.33
C ILE A 102 -11.99 6.47 12.67
N ARG A 103 -12.78 6.33 11.60
CA ARG A 103 -12.85 5.09 10.81
C ARG A 103 -11.48 4.73 10.22
N ARG A 104 -10.67 5.71 9.82
CA ARG A 104 -9.30 5.50 9.35
C ARG A 104 -8.40 4.93 10.45
N LEU A 105 -8.51 5.39 11.69
CA LEU A 105 -7.76 4.81 12.82
C LEU A 105 -8.16 3.35 13.09
N PHE A 106 -9.45 3.02 12.99
CA PHE A 106 -9.91 1.63 13.07
C PHE A 106 -9.26 0.74 12.00
N ARG A 107 -9.19 1.23 10.75
CA ARG A 107 -8.50 0.53 9.65
C ARG A 107 -6.99 0.41 9.91
N GLN A 108 -6.34 1.46 10.42
CA GLN A 108 -4.90 1.47 10.70
C GLN A 108 -4.49 0.47 11.80
N ILE A 109 -5.34 0.28 12.81
CA ILE A 109 -5.15 -0.72 13.88
C ILE A 109 -5.33 -2.15 13.35
N ALA A 110 -6.22 -2.35 12.37
CA ALA A 110 -6.45 -3.65 11.77
C ALA A 110 -5.20 -4.16 11.03
N ILE A 111 -5.15 -5.47 10.83
CA ILE A 111 -4.14 -6.08 9.94
C ILE A 111 -4.38 -5.55 8.52
N PRO A 112 -3.34 -5.03 7.82
CA PRO A 112 -3.47 -4.47 6.47
C PRO A 112 -4.14 -5.45 5.51
N TYR A 113 -4.95 -4.91 4.59
CA TYR A 113 -5.72 -5.78 3.69
C TYR A 113 -4.80 -6.51 2.70
N GLU A 114 -3.67 -5.92 2.35
CA GLU A 114 -2.64 -6.47 1.46
C GLU A 114 -2.13 -7.79 2.04
N TRP A 115 -1.73 -7.77 3.32
CA TRP A 115 -1.28 -8.96 4.04
C TRP A 115 -2.40 -9.99 4.20
N ARG A 116 -3.61 -9.55 4.51
CA ARG A 116 -4.77 -10.45 4.64
C ARG A 116 -5.08 -11.17 3.32
N ALA A 117 -5.03 -10.46 2.20
CA ALA A 117 -5.31 -11.01 0.88
C ALA A 117 -4.17 -11.95 0.42
N ALA A 118 -2.90 -11.55 0.61
CA ALA A 118 -1.75 -12.42 0.34
C ALA A 118 -1.80 -13.73 1.16
N GLN A 119 -2.16 -13.65 2.44
CA GLN A 119 -2.33 -14.84 3.28
C GLN A 119 -3.52 -15.70 2.85
N ALA A 120 -4.60 -15.12 2.34
CA ALA A 120 -5.72 -15.87 1.78
C ALA A 120 -5.28 -16.61 0.51
N HIS A 121 -4.57 -15.92 -0.38
CA HIS A 121 -4.00 -16.49 -1.60
C HIS A 121 -3.02 -17.64 -1.29
N ARG A 122 -2.13 -17.46 -0.31
CA ARG A 122 -1.25 -18.53 0.19
C ARG A 122 -2.02 -19.77 0.62
N ARG A 123 -3.09 -19.62 1.39
CA ARG A 123 -3.90 -20.77 1.84
C ARG A 123 -4.60 -21.47 0.69
N ALA A 124 -5.05 -20.72 -0.31
CA ALA A 124 -5.77 -21.26 -1.45
C ALA A 124 -4.85 -21.95 -2.47
N HIS A 125 -3.62 -21.44 -2.67
CA HIS A 125 -2.75 -21.85 -3.78
C HIS A 125 -1.36 -22.35 -3.36
N GLY A 126 -1.04 -22.37 -2.06
CA GLY A 126 0.28 -22.78 -1.57
C GLY A 126 1.40 -21.76 -1.82
N VAL A 127 1.09 -20.61 -2.45
CA VAL A 127 2.06 -19.57 -2.80
C VAL A 127 2.61 -18.88 -1.54
N PRO A 128 3.91 -18.92 -1.25
CA PRO A 128 4.49 -18.25 -0.09
C PRO A 128 4.34 -16.73 -0.17
N CYS A 129 4.15 -16.10 0.98
CA CYS A 129 4.15 -14.64 1.10
C CYS A 129 4.98 -14.15 2.29
N TYR A 130 5.74 -13.07 2.07
CA TYR A 130 6.72 -12.54 3.04
C TYR A 130 6.45 -11.07 3.37
N PRO A 131 6.49 -10.69 4.66
CA PRO A 131 6.49 -9.29 5.09
C PRO A 131 7.89 -8.68 4.89
N VAL A 132 8.01 -7.64 4.06
CA VAL A 132 9.32 -7.12 3.62
C VAL A 132 9.65 -5.69 4.08
N ASP A 133 8.82 -5.06 4.90
CA ASP A 133 9.08 -3.69 5.36
C ASP A 133 9.92 -3.66 6.65
N SER A 134 10.50 -2.49 6.94
CA SER A 134 11.45 -2.28 8.02
C SER A 134 10.78 -2.35 9.40
N SER A 135 11.22 -3.31 10.22
CA SER A 135 10.80 -3.43 11.61
C SER A 135 11.26 -2.23 12.46
N ARG A 136 12.46 -1.68 12.19
CA ARG A 136 12.99 -0.49 12.89
C ARG A 136 12.16 0.76 12.60
N VAL A 137 11.81 0.98 11.33
CA VAL A 137 10.91 2.07 10.93
C VAL A 137 9.54 1.88 11.59
N SER A 138 8.99 0.66 11.51
CA SER A 138 7.69 0.35 12.12
C SER A 138 7.67 0.58 13.63
N GLN A 139 8.73 0.24 14.36
CA GLN A 139 8.85 0.52 15.79
C GLN A 139 8.72 2.01 16.11
N ARG A 140 9.46 2.87 15.38
CA ARG A 140 9.38 4.33 15.54
C ARG A 140 7.98 4.86 15.25
N LEU A 141 7.37 4.45 14.14
CA LEU A 141 6.02 4.88 13.77
C LEU A 141 4.96 4.42 14.77
N LEU A 142 5.10 3.19 15.31
CA LEU A 142 4.16 2.61 16.27
C LEU A 142 4.33 3.17 17.69
N ALA A 143 5.51 3.67 18.04
CA ALA A 143 5.77 4.28 19.35
C ALA A 143 4.86 5.48 19.65
N HIS A 144 4.39 6.18 18.62
CA HIS A 144 3.49 7.34 18.76
C HIS A 144 2.01 6.98 18.90
N TRP A 145 1.63 5.69 18.81
CA TRP A 145 0.23 5.28 18.88
C TRP A 145 -0.49 5.66 20.19
N PRO A 146 0.13 5.59 21.39
CA PRO A 146 -0.53 6.04 22.62
C PRO A 146 -0.98 7.50 22.56
N GLN A 147 -0.19 8.38 21.93
CA GLN A 147 -0.48 9.79 21.71
C GLN A 147 -1.54 9.96 20.61
N LEU A 148 -1.40 9.28 19.47
CA LEU A 148 -2.39 9.28 18.39
C LEU A 148 -3.79 8.90 18.88
N LEU A 149 -3.88 7.91 19.77
CA LEU A 149 -5.13 7.41 20.35
C LEU A 149 -5.56 8.15 21.62
N SER A 150 -4.96 9.31 21.93
CA SER A 150 -5.33 10.10 23.11
C SER A 150 -6.65 10.84 22.89
N PRO A 151 -7.48 11.04 23.93
CA PRO A 151 -8.70 11.83 23.81
C PRO A 151 -8.46 13.25 23.28
N ALA A 152 -7.30 13.87 23.60
CA ALA A 152 -6.95 15.20 23.11
C ALA A 152 -6.79 15.21 21.58
N ASN A 153 -5.98 14.31 21.03
CA ASN A 153 -5.80 14.22 19.57
C ASN A 153 -7.09 13.81 18.85
N LEU A 154 -7.90 12.92 19.44
CA LEU A 154 -9.19 12.56 18.84
C LEU A 154 -10.20 13.70 18.89
N THR A 155 -10.11 14.61 19.86
CA THR A 155 -10.93 15.83 19.89
C THR A 155 -10.62 16.68 18.66
N VAL A 156 -9.34 16.91 18.37
CA VAL A 156 -8.90 17.62 17.15
C VAL A 156 -9.36 16.91 15.88
N LEU A 157 -9.21 15.57 15.80
CA LEU A 157 -9.65 14.82 14.61
C LEU A 157 -11.16 14.90 14.37
N LEU A 158 -11.97 15.04 15.43
CA LEU A 158 -13.42 15.17 15.34
C LEU A 158 -13.89 16.59 14.96
N THR A 159 -13.01 17.61 15.04
CA THR A 159 -13.31 18.97 14.58
C THR A 159 -12.87 19.23 13.14
N LEU A 160 -12.06 18.33 12.55
CA LEU A 160 -11.68 18.44 11.15
C LEU A 160 -12.90 18.24 10.24
N PRO A 161 -12.87 18.82 9.03
CA PRO A 161 -13.89 18.57 8.02
C PRO A 161 -14.13 17.07 7.81
N ARG A 162 -15.40 16.73 7.60
CA ARG A 162 -15.84 15.37 7.25
C ARG A 162 -15.67 15.09 5.77
N ASP A 163 -14.72 15.77 5.13
CA ASP A 163 -14.50 15.63 3.70
C ASP A 163 -14.43 14.13 3.39
N PRO A 164 -15.20 13.68 2.38
CA PRO A 164 -15.10 12.30 1.98
C PRO A 164 -13.63 12.01 1.68
N ASP A 165 -13.06 10.99 2.32
CA ASP A 165 -11.76 10.45 1.94
C ASP A 165 -11.75 10.39 0.40
N PRO A 166 -10.68 10.87 -0.28
CA PRO A 166 -10.64 10.80 -1.74
C PRO A 166 -10.96 9.38 -2.15
N SER A 167 -11.94 9.23 -3.05
CA SER A 167 -12.35 7.89 -3.48
C SER A 167 -11.13 7.13 -3.95
N ALA A 168 -11.01 5.83 -3.62
CA ALA A 168 -9.86 5.04 -4.04
C ALA A 168 -9.64 5.14 -5.56
N ASP A 169 -10.72 5.22 -6.34
CA ASP A 169 -10.69 5.39 -7.79
C ASP A 169 -10.07 6.73 -8.21
N HIS A 170 -10.31 7.81 -7.48
CA HIS A 170 -9.63 9.09 -7.70
C HIS A 170 -8.14 9.03 -7.36
N VAL A 171 -7.77 8.38 -6.24
CA VAL A 171 -6.37 8.20 -5.85
C VAL A 171 -5.61 7.37 -6.90
N TYR A 172 -6.20 6.28 -7.41
CA TYR A 172 -5.57 5.48 -8.46
C TYR A 172 -5.45 6.24 -9.78
N ARG A 173 -6.43 7.07 -10.17
CA ARG A 173 -6.27 7.95 -11.34
C ARG A 173 -5.14 8.95 -11.16
N GLN A 174 -5.05 9.58 -9.99
CA GLN A 174 -3.94 10.50 -9.68
C GLN A 174 -2.59 9.78 -9.72
N ALA A 175 -2.51 8.59 -9.12
CA ALA A 175 -1.32 7.74 -9.17
C ALA A 175 -0.96 7.41 -10.62
N ALA A 176 -1.92 6.98 -11.45
CA ALA A 176 -1.67 6.66 -12.85
C ALA A 176 -1.07 7.86 -13.61
N CYS A 177 -1.67 9.05 -13.46
CA CYS A 177 -1.14 10.28 -14.06
C CYS A 177 0.28 10.59 -13.58
N ALA A 178 0.53 10.51 -12.27
CA ALA A 178 1.85 10.78 -11.68
C ALA A 178 2.92 9.79 -12.19
N LEU A 179 2.53 8.53 -12.41
CA LEU A 179 3.44 7.50 -12.85
C LEU A 179 3.68 7.49 -14.37
N GLN A 180 2.75 8.01 -15.17
CA GLN A 180 2.86 8.16 -16.62
C GLN A 180 3.64 9.41 -17.03
N ALA A 181 3.38 10.54 -16.39
CA ALA A 181 3.90 11.83 -16.81
C ALA A 181 5.42 12.00 -16.56
N GLY A 182 6.10 11.00 -15.98
CA GLY A 182 7.44 11.17 -15.40
C GLY A 182 7.49 12.33 -14.40
N ALA A 183 6.32 12.79 -13.94
CA ALA A 183 6.20 14.06 -13.25
C ALA A 183 6.90 13.91 -11.91
N VAL A 184 7.89 14.76 -11.70
CA VAL A 184 8.46 15.04 -10.39
C VAL A 184 7.35 15.67 -9.55
N SER A 185 6.43 14.86 -9.05
CA SER A 185 5.45 15.31 -8.08
C SER A 185 6.21 15.83 -6.87
N ALA A 186 5.73 16.92 -6.29
CA ALA A 186 6.32 17.55 -5.12
C ALA A 186 6.77 16.50 -4.08
N PRO A 187 7.91 16.73 -3.40
CA PRO A 187 8.37 15.83 -2.35
C PRO A 187 7.25 15.59 -1.33
N PRO A 188 7.21 14.42 -0.68
CA PRO A 188 6.26 14.19 0.41
C PRO A 188 6.35 15.32 1.44
N PRO A 189 5.26 15.61 2.17
CA PRO A 189 5.17 16.77 3.07
C PRO A 189 6.38 16.87 4.01
N SER A 190 6.81 18.12 4.25
CA SER A 190 8.00 18.45 5.04
C SER A 190 7.95 17.86 6.46
N GLY A 191 9.09 17.38 6.96
CA GLY A 191 9.23 16.76 8.29
C GLY A 191 10.20 15.56 8.29
N ALA A 192 10.04 14.62 9.22
CA ALA A 192 10.81 13.35 9.25
C ALA A 192 10.37 12.32 8.19
N TRP A 193 9.27 12.62 7.48
CA TRP A 193 8.67 11.75 6.45
C TRP A 193 9.59 11.46 5.26
N PRO A 194 10.31 12.44 4.66
CA PRO A 194 11.28 12.17 3.60
C PRO A 194 12.36 11.18 4.05
N THR A 195 12.96 11.37 5.24
CA THR A 195 14.03 10.48 5.73
C THR A 195 13.53 9.05 5.98
N ILE A 196 12.35 8.90 6.61
CA ILE A 196 11.76 7.58 6.85
C ILE A 196 11.41 6.89 5.53
N PHE A 197 10.86 7.63 4.56
CA PHE A 197 10.54 7.09 3.25
C PHE A 197 11.79 6.52 2.55
N TRP A 198 12.89 7.26 2.51
CA TRP A 198 14.12 6.80 1.85
C TRP A 198 14.82 5.64 2.55
N GLU A 199 14.76 5.58 3.88
CA GLU A 199 15.23 4.41 4.63
C GLU A 199 14.41 3.16 4.26
N ARG A 200 13.10 3.31 4.04
CA ARG A 200 12.24 2.21 3.59
C ARG A 200 12.59 1.78 2.17
N GLU A 201 12.83 2.70 1.23
CA GLU A 201 13.18 2.33 -0.16
C GLU A 201 14.40 1.40 -0.22
N THR A 202 15.47 1.77 0.49
CA THR A 202 16.69 0.95 0.58
C THR A 202 16.41 -0.41 1.23
N HIS A 203 15.60 -0.45 2.29
CA HIS A 203 15.26 -1.70 2.96
C HIS A 203 14.44 -2.64 2.06
N LEU A 204 13.41 -2.10 1.40
CA LEU A 204 12.53 -2.84 0.50
C LEU A 204 13.32 -3.44 -0.67
N GLU A 205 14.25 -2.67 -1.25
CA GLU A 205 15.17 -3.14 -2.29
C GLU A 205 15.96 -4.36 -1.82
N VAL A 206 16.62 -4.26 -0.65
CA VAL A 206 17.42 -5.35 -0.07
C VAL A 206 16.58 -6.60 0.15
N GLN A 207 15.36 -6.47 0.67
CA GLN A 207 14.47 -7.61 0.91
C GLN A 207 14.00 -8.26 -0.39
N ILE A 208 13.60 -7.48 -1.39
CA ILE A 208 13.18 -8.00 -2.71
C ILE A 208 14.34 -8.75 -3.37
N ARG A 209 15.55 -8.15 -3.40
CA ARG A 209 16.74 -8.81 -3.95
C ARG A 209 17.14 -10.06 -3.16
N ALA A 210 16.91 -10.09 -1.84
CA ALA A 210 17.16 -11.29 -1.03
C ALA A 210 16.19 -12.43 -1.40
N ILE A 211 14.90 -12.12 -1.60
CA ILE A 211 13.89 -13.09 -2.04
C ILE A 211 14.26 -13.65 -3.42
N LEU A 212 14.59 -12.79 -4.38
CA LEU A 212 14.96 -13.20 -5.74
C LEU A 212 16.19 -14.11 -5.75
N ARG A 213 17.23 -13.78 -4.97
CA ARG A 213 18.45 -14.60 -4.87
C ARG A 213 18.22 -15.95 -4.19
N THR A 214 17.42 -15.95 -3.12
CA THR A 214 17.23 -17.15 -2.27
C THR A 214 16.27 -18.15 -2.91
N PHE A 215 15.14 -17.67 -3.41
CA PHE A 215 14.06 -18.54 -3.90
C PHE A 215 14.03 -18.68 -5.41
N LYS A 216 14.68 -17.76 -6.15
CA LYS A 216 14.66 -17.70 -7.62
C LYS A 216 13.26 -17.91 -8.21
N PRO A 217 12.22 -17.22 -7.69
CA PRO A 217 10.87 -17.43 -8.16
C PRO A 217 10.78 -17.01 -9.64
N PRO A 218 10.11 -17.81 -10.50
CA PRO A 218 9.82 -17.38 -11.86
C PRO A 218 9.05 -16.06 -11.89
N HIS A 219 8.12 -15.86 -10.95
CA HIS A 219 7.37 -14.62 -10.77
C HIS A 219 7.31 -14.15 -9.32
N LEU A 220 7.85 -12.96 -9.05
CA LEU A 220 7.72 -12.26 -7.78
C LEU A 220 6.73 -11.08 -7.92
N VAL A 221 5.71 -11.05 -7.06
CA VAL A 221 4.82 -9.88 -6.92
C VAL A 221 5.13 -9.15 -5.63
N TYR A 222 5.41 -7.85 -5.72
CA TYR A 222 5.47 -6.93 -4.60
C TYR A 222 4.13 -6.19 -4.46
N LEU A 223 3.56 -6.16 -3.25
CA LEU A 223 2.36 -5.40 -2.87
C LEU A 223 2.75 -4.27 -1.92
N GLY A 224 2.64 -3.01 -2.35
CA GLY A 224 2.99 -1.84 -1.53
C GLY A 224 2.30 -0.55 -1.95
N GLY A 225 2.55 0.57 -1.29
CA GLY A 225 2.07 1.90 -1.65
C GLY A 225 2.48 2.28 -3.07
N TRP A 226 1.60 2.96 -3.81
CA TRP A 226 1.87 3.36 -5.19
C TRP A 226 3.02 4.39 -5.31
N GLU A 227 3.32 5.10 -4.22
CA GLU A 227 4.42 6.06 -4.15
C GLU A 227 5.78 5.43 -4.45
N HIS A 228 5.95 4.14 -4.13
CA HIS A 228 7.16 3.35 -4.42
C HIS A 228 7.38 3.11 -5.92
N LEU A 229 6.36 3.29 -6.75
CA LEU A 229 6.40 3.06 -8.19
C LEU A 229 6.79 4.32 -9.00
N ARG A 230 6.92 5.47 -8.33
CA ARG A 230 7.25 6.74 -9.00
C ARG A 230 8.63 6.67 -9.66
N ILE A 231 8.77 7.32 -10.81
CA ILE A 231 10.09 7.54 -11.42
C ILE A 231 10.65 8.82 -10.77
N GLN A 232 11.55 8.65 -9.81
CA GLN A 232 12.32 9.74 -9.21
C GLN A 232 13.77 9.28 -9.17
N GLU A 233 14.67 10.15 -9.61
CA GLU A 233 16.09 9.82 -9.79
C GLU A 233 16.91 10.07 -8.53
N ASP A 234 16.57 11.11 -7.74
CA ASP A 234 17.30 11.44 -6.51
C ASP A 234 16.39 11.91 -5.36
N PRO A 235 16.37 11.20 -4.22
CA PRO A 235 16.79 9.81 -4.07
C PRO A 235 15.88 8.88 -4.88
N ALA A 236 16.43 7.75 -5.35
CA ALA A 236 15.66 6.79 -6.12
C ALA A 236 14.58 6.09 -5.26
N THR A 237 13.37 5.98 -5.83
CA THR A 237 12.28 5.13 -5.32
C THR A 237 12.60 3.65 -5.53
N LEU A 238 11.79 2.76 -4.98
CA LEU A 238 11.90 1.32 -5.15
C LEU A 238 11.89 0.91 -6.62
N ARG A 239 11.06 1.53 -7.46
CA ARG A 239 11.08 1.30 -8.91
C ARG A 239 12.43 1.66 -9.51
N GLY A 240 12.97 2.84 -9.21
CA GLY A 240 14.28 3.27 -9.71
C GLY A 240 15.41 2.35 -9.25
N ARG A 241 15.37 1.94 -7.98
CA ARG A 241 16.35 1.03 -7.36
C ARG A 241 16.37 -0.38 -7.93
N LEU A 242 15.27 -0.81 -8.55
CA LEU A 242 15.10 -2.13 -9.13
C LEU A 242 15.04 -2.09 -10.67
N GLN A 243 15.42 -0.96 -11.30
CA GLN A 243 15.30 -0.76 -12.74
C GLN A 243 16.06 -1.81 -13.57
N ASP A 244 17.20 -2.30 -13.07
CA ASP A 244 17.99 -3.39 -13.66
C ASP A 244 17.20 -4.70 -13.80
N LEU A 245 16.17 -4.89 -12.97
CA LEU A 245 15.28 -6.05 -13.01
C LEU A 245 14.08 -5.86 -13.94
N GLN A 246 13.98 -4.72 -14.61
CA GLN A 246 12.89 -4.35 -15.53
C GLN A 246 11.49 -4.62 -14.93
N PRO A 247 11.17 -4.08 -13.74
CA PRO A 247 9.95 -4.39 -13.04
C PRO A 247 8.73 -3.89 -13.79
N ARG A 248 7.73 -4.75 -13.91
CA ARG A 248 6.43 -4.36 -14.42
C ARG A 248 5.63 -3.63 -13.34
N CYS A 249 5.17 -2.43 -13.62
CA CYS A 249 4.43 -1.60 -12.68
C CYS A 249 2.92 -1.65 -12.95
N LEU A 250 2.14 -1.89 -11.89
CA LEU A 250 0.70 -1.99 -11.92
C LEU A 250 0.11 -1.22 -10.75
N LEU A 251 -1.06 -0.61 -10.92
CA LEU A 251 -1.88 -0.20 -9.80
C LEU A 251 -2.88 -1.31 -9.45
N LEU A 252 -3.28 -1.33 -8.18
CA LEU A 252 -4.18 -2.36 -7.65
C LEU A 252 -5.56 -2.37 -8.34
N ASP A 253 -5.97 -1.27 -8.98
CA ASP A 253 -7.20 -1.20 -9.77
C ASP A 253 -7.09 -1.88 -11.15
N GLY A 254 -5.91 -2.41 -11.50
CA GLY A 254 -5.63 -3.08 -12.77
C GLY A 254 -5.02 -2.18 -13.84
N THR A 255 -4.79 -0.90 -13.53
CA THR A 255 -4.11 0.04 -14.43
C THR A 255 -2.65 -0.36 -14.61
N VAL A 256 -2.21 -0.54 -15.87
CA VAL A 256 -0.80 -0.75 -16.22
C VAL A 256 -0.09 0.59 -16.34
N VAL A 257 1.12 0.66 -15.78
CA VAL A 257 1.91 1.88 -15.70
C VAL A 257 3.24 1.68 -16.42
N GLY A 258 3.51 2.55 -17.40
CA GLY A 258 4.69 2.49 -18.25
C GLY A 258 4.46 1.68 -19.53
N ASP A 259 5.34 1.87 -20.50
CA ASP A 259 5.41 1.01 -21.67
C ASP A 259 5.92 -0.35 -21.16
N GLY A 260 5.03 -1.35 -21.12
CA GLY A 260 5.49 -2.72 -21.07
C GLY A 260 6.35 -3.02 -22.29
N PRO A 261 7.16 -4.09 -22.27
CA PRO A 261 7.71 -4.62 -23.52
C PRO A 261 6.58 -4.84 -24.56
#